data_AF-A0A7W5NSW5-F1
#
_entry.id   AF-A0A7W5NSW5-F1
#
_cell.length_a   1.000
_cell.length_b   1.000
_cell.length_c   1.000
_cell.angle_alpha   90.00
_cell.angle_beta   90.00
_cell.angle_gamma   90.00
#
_symmetry.space_group_name_H-M   'P 1'
#
loop_
_entity.id
_entity.type
_entity.pdbx_description
1 polymer ?
#
loop_
_entity_poly.entity_id
_entity_poly.type
_entity_poly.pdbx_seq_one_letter_code
_entity_poly.pdbx_strand_id
1 'polypeptide(L)'
;MFDTPRHRRIAAVVALIYVAVQSFQWYVFGHLPEAGDPVQQLLQGPHPLNLARATSMLLSFFGLAYLFLVACGIAWRRNPALAVLAFLGFFVFCLLEVQLRAVELFHVYLALPEQYRATTDTAEHARILAAQGSFQSVQYALYFPLGLSWLLGSVLACLALGRDRMHWLALWAFGLNAVRLFLRMIDSYLIGPKFDALYGTLYLPLVYLSFVPLAIWLWRQKTPPSS
;
A
#
# COMPACT_ATOMS: atom_id res chain seq x y z
N MET A 1 11.83 -2.78 -22.78
CA MET A 1 10.70 -3.72 -22.95
C MET A 1 9.41 -3.23 -22.31
N PHE A 2 9.43 -2.67 -21.08
CA PHE A 2 8.22 -2.21 -20.35
C PHE A 2 7.61 -0.86 -20.78
N ASP A 3 8.17 -0.15 -21.76
CA ASP A 3 7.68 1.15 -22.23
C ASP A 3 6.74 1.08 -23.46
N THR A 4 6.15 -0.09 -23.74
CA THR A 4 5.15 -0.14 -24.81
C THR A 4 3.88 0.61 -24.38
N PRO A 5 3.11 1.20 -25.32
CA PRO A 5 1.81 1.81 -25.00
C PRO A 5 0.88 0.86 -24.24
N ARG A 6 0.96 -0.45 -24.53
CA ARG A 6 0.16 -1.48 -23.86
C ARG A 6 0.51 -1.59 -22.38
N HIS A 7 1.81 -1.71 -22.04
CA HIS A 7 2.23 -1.83 -20.64
C HIS A 7 1.85 -0.59 -19.82
N ARG A 8 2.01 0.60 -20.40
CA ARG A 8 1.63 1.88 -19.79
C ARG A 8 0.13 1.98 -19.50
N ARG A 9 -0.72 1.59 -20.46
CA ARG A 9 -2.19 1.55 -20.27
C ARG A 9 -2.60 0.54 -19.21
N ILE A 10 -2.01 -0.65 -19.19
CA ILE A 10 -2.28 -1.65 -18.14
C ILE A 10 -1.89 -1.10 -16.78
N ALA A 11 -0.71 -0.49 -16.64
CA ALA A 11 -0.28 0.13 -15.38
C ALA A 11 -1.19 1.28 -14.95
N ALA A 12 -1.70 2.08 -15.89
CA ALA A 12 -2.68 3.13 -15.59
C ALA A 12 -4.01 2.54 -15.06
N VAL A 13 -4.51 1.46 -15.67
CA VAL A 13 -5.69 0.75 -15.18
C VAL A 13 -5.44 0.18 -13.79
N VAL A 14 -4.28 -0.40 -13.55
CA VAL A 14 -3.88 -0.89 -12.22
C VAL A 14 -3.88 0.23 -11.17
N ALA A 15 -3.40 1.42 -11.51
CA ALA A 15 -3.47 2.58 -10.61
C ALA A 15 -4.92 2.91 -10.22
N LEU A 16 -5.84 2.89 -11.19
CA LEU A 16 -7.26 3.16 -10.97
C LEU A 16 -7.96 2.04 -10.18
N ILE A 17 -7.60 0.78 -10.45
CA ILE A 17 -8.06 -0.37 -9.64
C ILE A 17 -7.61 -0.20 -8.19
N TYR A 18 -6.36 0.20 -7.96
CA TYR A 18 -5.88 0.45 -6.60
C TYR A 18 -6.69 1.56 -5.91
N VAL A 19 -7.01 2.65 -6.60
CA VAL A 19 -7.91 3.69 -6.06
C VAL A 19 -9.27 3.09 -5.70
N ALA A 20 -9.87 2.27 -6.57
CA ALA A 20 -11.15 1.62 -6.30
C ALA A 20 -11.08 0.67 -5.09
N VAL A 21 -10.00 -0.09 -4.94
CA VAL A 21 -9.75 -0.96 -3.78
C VAL A 21 -9.64 -0.14 -2.49
N GLN A 22 -8.94 1.00 -2.53
CA GLN A 22 -8.84 1.89 -1.37
C GLN A 22 -10.18 2.55 -1.00
N SER A 23 -10.99 2.91 -2.00
CA SER A 23 -12.35 3.41 -1.78
C SER A 23 -13.25 2.34 -1.19
N PHE A 24 -13.12 1.09 -1.66
CA PHE A 24 -13.86 -0.05 -1.09
C PHE A 24 -13.43 -0.33 0.36
N GLN A 25 -12.12 -0.25 0.66
CA GLN A 25 -11.63 -0.34 2.03
C GLN A 25 -12.22 0.73 2.94
N TRP A 26 -12.24 1.98 2.48
CA TRP A 26 -12.83 3.09 3.23
C TRP A 26 -14.33 2.88 3.47
N TYR A 27 -15.07 2.40 2.46
CA TYR A 27 -16.47 2.01 2.59
C TYR A 27 -16.68 0.92 3.65
N VAL A 28 -15.87 -0.15 3.62
CA VAL A 28 -15.97 -1.27 4.58
C VAL A 28 -15.72 -0.80 6.00
N PHE A 29 -14.72 0.06 6.24
CA PHE A 29 -14.47 0.62 7.57
C PHE A 29 -15.61 1.51 8.08
N GLY A 30 -16.35 2.18 7.19
CA GLY A 30 -17.53 2.96 7.59
C GLY A 30 -18.80 2.13 7.86
N HIS A 31 -18.84 0.87 7.44
CA HIS A 31 -20.01 -0.02 7.59
C HIS A 31 -19.83 -1.10 8.65
N LEU A 32 -18.60 -1.44 9.02
CA LEU A 32 -18.33 -2.37 10.11
C LEU A 32 -18.44 -1.63 11.46
N PRO A 33 -19.11 -2.20 12.46
CA PRO A 33 -19.16 -1.59 13.80
C PRO A 33 -17.76 -1.51 14.40
N GLU A 34 -17.47 -0.42 15.11
CA GLU A 34 -16.22 -0.31 15.86
C GLU A 34 -16.15 -1.47 16.88
N ALA A 35 -15.10 -2.27 16.79
CA ALA A 35 -14.86 -3.35 17.73
C ALA A 35 -14.31 -2.76 19.04
N GLY A 36 -15.14 -2.78 20.09
CA GLY A 36 -14.81 -2.21 21.39
C GLY A 36 -13.88 -3.07 22.24
N ASP A 37 -13.73 -4.36 21.91
CA ASP A 37 -12.85 -5.28 22.62
C ASP A 37 -12.03 -6.20 21.66
N PRO A 38 -10.93 -6.82 22.14
CA PRO A 38 -10.09 -7.69 21.31
C PRO A 38 -10.83 -8.90 20.71
N VAL A 39 -11.84 -9.41 21.41
CA VAL A 39 -12.64 -10.56 20.99
C VAL A 39 -13.52 -10.20 19.79
N GLN A 40 -14.19 -9.04 19.83
CA GLN A 40 -14.94 -8.50 18.71
C GLN A 40 -14.02 -8.22 17.52
N GLN A 41 -12.82 -7.67 17.74
CA GLN A 41 -11.85 -7.47 16.67
C GLN A 41 -11.48 -8.80 15.99
N LEU A 42 -11.25 -9.86 16.78
CA LEU A 42 -10.97 -11.19 16.25
C LEU A 42 -12.15 -11.73 15.45
N LEU A 43 -13.35 -11.66 16.02
CA LEU A 43 -14.57 -12.23 15.43
C LEU A 43 -15.12 -11.43 14.24
N GLN A 44 -14.68 -10.18 14.05
CA GLN A 44 -14.93 -9.40 12.83
C GLN A 44 -14.00 -9.78 11.66
N GLY A 45 -12.87 -10.43 11.93
CA GLY A 45 -11.96 -10.97 10.91
C GLY A 45 -12.68 -11.76 9.79
N PRO A 46 -13.47 -12.80 10.11
CA PRO A 46 -14.13 -13.64 9.11
C PRO A 46 -15.38 -13.00 8.48
N HIS A 47 -15.71 -11.74 8.81
CA HIS A 47 -16.85 -11.07 8.22
C HIS A 47 -16.67 -10.96 6.68
N PRO A 48 -17.65 -11.35 5.84
CA PRO A 48 -17.48 -11.42 4.38
C PRO A 48 -16.96 -10.11 3.75
N LEU A 49 -17.43 -8.96 4.23
CA LEU A 49 -16.93 -7.66 3.77
C LEU A 49 -15.45 -7.44 4.10
N ASN A 50 -14.99 -7.88 5.28
CA ASN A 50 -13.60 -7.73 5.70
C ASN A 50 -12.67 -8.68 4.94
N LEU A 51 -13.14 -9.91 4.66
CA LEU A 51 -12.43 -10.86 3.80
C LEU A 51 -12.32 -10.35 2.36
N ALA A 52 -13.39 -9.81 1.79
CA ALA A 52 -13.37 -9.20 0.46
C ALA A 52 -12.39 -8.02 0.41
N ARG A 53 -12.42 -7.14 1.42
CA ARG A 53 -11.46 -6.03 1.56
C ARG A 53 -10.02 -6.54 1.61
N ALA A 54 -9.71 -7.43 2.54
CA ALA A 54 -8.36 -7.96 2.73
C ALA A 54 -7.83 -8.67 1.49
N THR A 55 -8.67 -9.46 0.81
CA THR A 55 -8.33 -10.13 -0.44
C THR A 55 -8.06 -9.12 -1.56
N SER A 56 -8.93 -8.12 -1.73
CA SER A 56 -8.75 -7.08 -2.75
C SER A 56 -7.47 -6.27 -2.51
N MET A 57 -7.15 -5.96 -1.24
CA MET A 57 -5.92 -5.30 -0.84
C MET A 57 -4.69 -6.15 -1.17
N LEU A 58 -4.68 -7.43 -0.79
CA LEU A 58 -3.59 -8.37 -1.09
C LEU A 58 -3.32 -8.43 -2.60
N LEU A 59 -4.36 -8.60 -3.41
CA LEU A 59 -4.24 -8.66 -4.87
C LEU A 59 -3.73 -7.34 -5.45
N SER A 60 -4.13 -6.21 -4.87
CA SER A 60 -3.73 -4.88 -5.35
C SER A 60 -2.22 -4.64 -5.24
N PHE A 61 -1.53 -5.24 -4.26
CA PHE A 61 -0.07 -5.08 -4.10
C PHE A 61 0.73 -5.76 -5.20
N PHE A 62 0.24 -6.88 -5.76
CA PHE A 62 0.82 -7.46 -6.99
C PHE A 62 0.65 -6.53 -8.19
N GLY A 63 -0.52 -5.90 -8.31
CA GLY A 63 -0.75 -4.85 -9.30
C GLY A 63 0.22 -3.68 -9.12
N LEU A 64 0.35 -3.16 -7.89
CA LEU A 64 1.25 -2.06 -7.59
C LEU A 64 2.71 -2.38 -7.95
N ALA A 65 3.19 -3.59 -7.66
CA ALA A 65 4.53 -4.01 -8.05
C ALA A 65 4.74 -3.89 -9.58
N TYR A 66 3.75 -4.30 -10.38
CA TYR A 66 3.77 -4.13 -11.83
C TYR A 66 3.70 -2.65 -12.26
N LEU A 67 2.86 -1.84 -11.62
CA LEU A 67 2.79 -0.40 -11.88
C LEU A 67 4.14 0.29 -11.61
N PHE A 68 4.81 -0.03 -10.51
CA PHE A 68 6.12 0.51 -10.17
C PHE A 68 7.20 0.02 -11.14
N LEU A 69 7.15 -1.23 -11.57
CA LEU A 69 8.02 -1.76 -12.62
C LEU A 69 7.92 -0.94 -13.91
N VAL A 70 6.69 -0.64 -14.37
CA VAL A 70 6.47 0.18 -15.58
C VAL A 70 6.95 1.62 -15.36
N ALA A 71 6.63 2.24 -14.23
CA ALA A 71 7.06 3.61 -13.93
C ALA A 71 8.60 3.74 -13.88
N CYS A 72 9.29 2.80 -13.20
CA CYS A 72 10.74 2.74 -13.16
C CYS A 72 11.33 2.38 -14.54
N GLY A 73 10.65 1.55 -15.33
CA GLY A 73 11.05 1.25 -16.70
C GLY A 73 11.05 2.47 -17.63
N ILE A 74 10.16 3.44 -17.39
CA ILE A 74 10.17 4.74 -18.08
C ILE A 74 11.37 5.58 -17.61
N ALA A 75 11.60 5.65 -16.29
CA ALA A 75 12.71 6.40 -15.71
C ALA A 75 14.10 5.85 -16.09
N TRP A 76 14.20 4.56 -16.38
CA TRP A 76 15.43 3.87 -16.78
C TRP A 76 16.13 4.51 -17.98
N ARG A 77 15.37 5.07 -18.92
CA ARG A 77 15.94 5.75 -20.10
C ARG A 77 16.75 7.00 -19.78
N ARG A 78 16.48 7.62 -18.63
CA ARG A 78 17.18 8.83 -18.17
C ARG A 78 18.28 8.48 -17.20
N ASN A 79 17.96 7.72 -16.16
CA ASN A 79 18.93 7.31 -15.15
C ASN A 79 18.69 5.86 -14.70
N PRO A 80 19.42 4.88 -15.26
CA PRO A 80 19.19 3.47 -14.98
C PRO A 80 19.50 3.11 -13.52
N ALA A 81 20.57 3.67 -12.94
CA ALA A 81 20.98 3.38 -11.57
C ALA A 81 19.90 3.81 -10.56
N LEU A 82 19.42 5.05 -10.67
CA LEU A 82 18.35 5.54 -9.79
C LEU A 82 17.02 4.81 -10.02
N ALA A 83 16.70 4.45 -11.27
CA ALA A 83 15.48 3.72 -11.58
C ALA A 83 15.47 2.32 -10.96
N VAL A 84 16.60 1.59 -10.97
CA VAL A 84 16.71 0.29 -10.29
C VAL A 84 16.64 0.42 -8.78
N LEU A 85 17.35 1.39 -8.19
CA LEU A 85 17.25 1.61 -6.74
C LEU A 85 15.83 1.99 -6.32
N ALA A 86 15.14 2.82 -7.11
CA ALA A 86 13.74 3.14 -6.88
C ALA A 86 12.85 1.89 -6.95
N PHE A 87 13.04 1.06 -7.97
CA PHE A 87 12.30 -0.19 -8.12
C PHE A 87 12.55 -1.15 -6.96
N LEU A 88 13.80 -1.30 -6.49
CA LEU A 88 14.12 -2.12 -5.33
C LEU A 88 13.39 -1.64 -4.07
N GLY A 89 13.33 -0.33 -3.83
CA GLY A 89 12.55 0.25 -2.73
C GLY A 89 11.06 -0.09 -2.83
N PHE A 90 10.44 0.12 -4.00
CA PHE A 90 9.04 -0.23 -4.23
C PHE A 90 8.77 -1.73 -4.17
N PHE A 91 9.71 -2.56 -4.65
CA PHE A 91 9.59 -4.00 -4.64
C PHE A 91 9.64 -4.56 -3.21
N VAL A 92 10.57 -4.07 -2.38
CA VAL A 92 10.63 -4.40 -0.94
C VAL A 92 9.33 -4.00 -0.24
N PHE A 93 8.82 -2.81 -0.52
CA PHE A 93 7.52 -2.36 -0.01
C PHE A 93 6.38 -3.34 -0.37
N CYS A 94 6.23 -3.65 -1.67
CA CYS A 94 5.19 -4.56 -2.13
C CYS A 94 5.34 -5.97 -1.54
N LEU A 95 6.58 -6.48 -1.44
CA LEU A 95 6.85 -7.80 -0.89
C LEU A 95 6.45 -7.90 0.59
N LEU A 96 6.83 -6.89 1.39
CA LEU A 96 6.48 -6.83 2.81
C LEU A 96 4.96 -6.70 3.00
N GLU A 97 4.28 -5.87 2.21
CA GLU A 97 2.80 -5.76 2.26
C GLU A 97 2.13 -7.08 1.86
N VAL A 98 2.59 -7.75 0.81
CA VAL A 98 2.03 -9.07 0.42
C VAL A 98 2.18 -10.08 1.55
N GLN A 99 3.35 -10.17 2.19
CA GLN A 99 3.54 -11.07 3.33
C GLN A 99 2.63 -10.72 4.49
N LEU A 100 2.57 -9.44 4.86
CA LEU A 100 1.74 -8.95 5.97
C LEU A 100 0.25 -9.22 5.72
N ARG A 101 -0.25 -8.90 4.52
CA ARG A 101 -1.66 -9.10 4.14
C ARG A 101 -2.03 -10.57 3.97
N ALA A 102 -1.09 -11.41 3.54
CA ALA A 102 -1.32 -12.85 3.50
C ALA A 102 -1.47 -13.43 4.91
N VAL A 103 -0.60 -13.05 5.85
CA VAL A 103 -0.72 -13.49 7.25
C VAL A 103 -2.00 -12.93 7.88
N GLU A 104 -2.32 -11.65 7.67
CA GLU A 104 -3.57 -11.03 8.13
C GLU A 104 -4.80 -11.82 7.63
N LEU A 105 -4.87 -12.12 6.34
CA LEU A 105 -6.01 -12.81 5.74
C LEU A 105 -6.12 -14.27 6.19
N PHE A 106 -5.06 -15.06 6.01
CA PHE A 106 -5.15 -16.50 6.21
C PHE A 106 -5.01 -16.92 7.67
N HIS A 107 -4.16 -16.24 8.44
CA HIS A 107 -3.96 -16.59 9.84
C HIS A 107 -4.92 -15.81 10.74
N VAL A 108 -4.91 -14.46 10.66
CA VAL A 108 -5.63 -13.63 11.63
C VAL A 108 -7.14 -13.58 11.38
N TYR A 109 -7.58 -13.53 10.12
CA TYR A 109 -9.01 -13.41 9.80
C TYR A 109 -9.73 -14.74 9.58
N LEU A 110 -9.01 -15.81 9.24
CA LEU A 110 -9.59 -17.12 8.98
C LEU A 110 -9.25 -18.11 10.10
N ALA A 111 -7.96 -18.40 10.34
CA ALA A 111 -7.57 -19.46 11.26
C ALA A 111 -7.81 -19.15 12.74
N LEU A 112 -7.36 -17.99 13.25
CA LEU A 112 -7.51 -17.64 14.67
C LEU A 112 -8.98 -17.56 15.14
N PRO A 113 -9.92 -16.96 14.37
CA PRO A 113 -11.32 -16.90 14.76
C PRO A 113 -11.99 -18.29 14.77
N GLU A 114 -11.59 -19.18 13.85
CA GLU A 114 -12.04 -20.57 13.84
C GLU A 114 -11.54 -21.32 15.07
N GLN A 115 -10.25 -21.21 15.40
CA GLN A 115 -9.66 -21.81 16.61
C GLN A 115 -10.34 -21.29 17.88
N TYR A 116 -10.64 -19.99 17.95
CA TYR A 116 -11.29 -19.38 19.10
C TYR A 116 -12.70 -19.94 19.31
N ARG A 117 -13.46 -20.16 18.23
CA ARG A 117 -14.81 -20.74 18.28
C ARG A 117 -14.81 -22.23 18.60
N ALA A 118 -13.76 -22.96 18.20
CA ALA A 118 -13.67 -24.41 18.36
C ALA A 118 -13.26 -24.85 19.78
N THR A 119 -12.64 -23.96 20.56
CA THR A 119 -12.18 -24.27 21.92
C THR A 119 -13.11 -23.71 22.99
N THR A 120 -13.26 -24.45 24.08
CA THR A 120 -13.93 -24.01 25.32
C THR A 120 -12.94 -23.72 26.45
N ASP A 121 -11.65 -23.94 26.22
CA ASP A 121 -10.60 -23.71 27.21
C ASP A 121 -10.23 -22.22 27.28
N THR A 122 -10.34 -21.64 28.47
CA THR A 122 -10.04 -20.24 28.74
C THR A 122 -8.56 -19.92 28.58
N ALA A 123 -7.66 -20.87 28.87
CA ALA A 123 -6.22 -20.68 28.66
C ALA A 123 -5.90 -20.60 27.16
N GLU A 124 -6.55 -21.44 26.36
CA GLU A 124 -6.42 -21.41 24.90
C GLU A 124 -7.01 -20.14 24.29
N HIS A 125 -8.16 -19.66 24.77
CA HIS A 125 -8.72 -18.35 24.35
C HIS A 125 -7.73 -17.21 24.60
N ALA A 126 -7.11 -17.16 25.78
CA ALA A 126 -6.11 -16.14 26.10
C ALA A 126 -4.89 -16.22 25.16
N ARG A 127 -4.43 -17.44 24.84
CA ARG A 127 -3.32 -17.66 23.90
C ARG A 127 -3.64 -17.15 22.49
N ILE A 128 -4.86 -17.40 22.01
CA ILE A 128 -5.30 -16.95 20.68
C ILE A 128 -5.37 -15.42 20.61
N LEU A 129 -5.94 -14.77 21.63
CA LEU A 129 -5.99 -13.31 21.70
C LEU A 129 -4.58 -12.69 21.81
N ALA A 130 -3.67 -13.34 22.55
CA ALA A 130 -2.27 -12.92 22.61
C ALA A 130 -1.55 -13.06 21.26
N ALA A 131 -1.88 -14.07 20.45
CA ALA A 131 -1.35 -14.22 19.09
C ALA A 131 -1.82 -13.08 18.16
N GLN A 132 -3.10 -12.69 18.25
CA GLN A 132 -3.62 -11.52 17.53
C GLN A 132 -2.91 -10.22 17.95
N GLY A 133 -2.75 -9.97 19.26
CA GLY A 133 -2.03 -8.79 19.76
C GLY A 133 -0.56 -8.77 19.35
N SER A 134 0.08 -9.93 19.33
CA SER A 134 1.46 -10.09 18.84
C SER A 134 1.56 -9.74 17.35
N PHE A 135 0.61 -10.20 16.53
CA PHE A 135 0.55 -9.83 15.11
C PHE A 135 0.40 -8.32 14.92
N GLN A 136 -0.49 -7.66 15.66
CA GLN A 136 -0.67 -6.20 15.58
C GLN A 136 0.62 -5.45 15.94
N SER A 137 1.38 -5.92 16.93
CA SER A 137 2.67 -5.34 17.31
C SER A 137 3.74 -5.53 16.24
N VAL A 138 3.81 -6.72 15.63
CA VAL A 138 4.70 -6.99 14.49
C VAL A 138 4.32 -6.13 13.28
N GLN A 139 3.02 -6.04 12.97
CA GLN A 139 2.49 -5.18 11.91
C GLN A 139 2.91 -3.72 12.13
N TYR A 140 2.75 -3.20 13.35
CA TYR A 140 3.16 -1.85 13.71
C TYR A 140 4.67 -1.65 13.51
N ALA A 141 5.51 -2.59 13.98
CA ALA A 141 6.96 -2.51 13.79
C ALA A 141 7.37 -2.53 12.31
N LEU A 142 6.69 -3.32 11.48
CA LEU A 142 6.94 -3.41 10.04
C LEU A 142 6.50 -2.16 9.27
N TYR A 143 5.65 -1.29 9.83
CA TYR A 143 5.29 -0.03 9.18
C TYR A 143 6.49 0.91 8.99
N PHE A 144 7.53 0.82 9.83
CA PHE A 144 8.75 1.61 9.64
C PHE A 144 9.50 1.22 8.35
N PRO A 145 9.98 -0.05 8.17
CA PRO A 145 10.66 -0.44 6.94
C PRO A 145 9.75 -0.36 5.70
N LEU A 146 8.44 -0.57 5.85
CA LEU A 146 7.47 -0.34 4.78
C LEU A 146 7.43 1.12 4.33
N GLY A 147 7.24 2.04 5.28
CA GLY A 147 7.19 3.47 5.00
C GLY A 147 8.51 3.98 4.43
N LEU A 148 9.64 3.53 4.98
CA LEU A 148 10.97 3.93 4.53
C LEU A 148 11.28 3.47 3.11
N SER A 149 11.02 2.20 2.78
CA SER A 149 11.27 1.66 1.45
C SER A 149 10.42 2.34 0.38
N TRP A 150 9.16 2.65 0.68
CA TRP A 150 8.29 3.39 -0.23
C TRP A 150 8.72 4.87 -0.37
N LEU A 151 9.12 5.51 0.73
CA LEU A 151 9.64 6.88 0.72
C LEU A 151 10.90 6.99 -0.14
N LEU A 152 11.88 6.12 0.08
CA LEU A 152 13.13 6.09 -0.69
C LEU A 152 12.84 5.81 -2.17
N GLY A 153 11.97 4.83 -2.46
CA GLY A 153 11.53 4.55 -3.82
C GLY A 153 10.92 5.77 -4.51
N SER A 154 10.04 6.50 -3.82
CA SER A 154 9.41 7.73 -4.31
C SER A 154 10.42 8.84 -4.59
N VAL A 155 11.36 9.09 -3.67
CA VAL A 155 12.40 10.10 -3.84
C VAL A 155 13.31 9.76 -5.02
N LEU A 156 13.77 8.51 -5.10
CA LEU A 156 14.65 8.04 -6.18
C LEU A 156 13.93 8.08 -7.53
N ALA A 157 12.63 7.74 -7.59
CA ALA A 157 11.83 7.87 -8.81
C ALA A 157 11.73 9.33 -9.29
N CYS A 158 11.51 10.28 -8.38
CA CYS A 158 11.54 11.71 -8.70
C CYS A 158 12.89 12.14 -9.27
N LEU A 159 13.99 11.71 -8.63
CA LEU A 159 15.34 12.02 -9.09
C LEU A 159 15.65 11.39 -10.45
N ALA A 160 15.22 10.15 -10.68
CA ALA A 160 15.43 9.42 -11.93
C ALA A 160 14.66 10.05 -13.12
N LEU A 161 13.44 10.53 -12.88
CA LEU A 161 12.62 11.18 -13.90
C LEU A 161 13.12 12.60 -14.26
N GLY A 162 13.77 13.29 -13.32
CA GLY A 162 14.27 14.65 -13.52
C GLY A 162 13.15 15.70 -13.68
N ARG A 163 13.51 16.98 -13.83
CA ARG A 163 12.55 18.11 -13.87
C ARG A 163 11.96 18.37 -15.26
N ASP A 164 11.52 17.31 -15.96
CA ASP A 164 10.89 17.43 -17.27
C ASP A 164 9.39 17.74 -17.13
N ARG A 165 8.89 18.72 -17.91
CA ARG A 165 7.46 18.99 -18.04
C ARG A 165 6.69 17.75 -18.48
N MET A 166 7.25 16.82 -19.25
CA MET A 166 6.53 15.59 -19.60
C MET A 166 6.23 14.69 -18.39
N HIS A 167 6.95 14.83 -17.29
CA HIS A 167 6.86 13.97 -16.12
C HIS A 167 6.28 14.65 -14.88
N TRP A 168 5.78 15.88 -15.02
CA TRP A 168 5.30 16.69 -13.89
C TRP A 168 4.27 15.97 -13.01
N LEU A 169 3.35 15.23 -13.62
CA LEU A 169 2.32 14.44 -12.91
C LEU A 169 2.94 13.31 -12.06
N ALA A 170 3.95 12.61 -12.58
CA ALA A 170 4.65 11.57 -11.83
C ALA A 170 5.52 12.15 -10.72
N LEU A 171 6.22 13.25 -10.99
CA LEU A 171 7.01 13.97 -9.98
C LEU A 171 6.12 14.45 -8.83
N TRP A 172 4.95 15.00 -9.18
CA TRP A 172 3.98 15.42 -8.19
C TRP A 172 3.44 14.20 -7.40
N ALA A 173 3.14 13.07 -8.07
CA ALA A 173 2.56 11.90 -7.41
C ALA A 173 3.54 11.24 -6.43
N PHE A 174 4.77 10.97 -6.90
CA PHE A 174 5.82 10.40 -6.08
C PHE A 174 6.31 11.40 -5.02
N GLY A 175 6.41 12.69 -5.34
CA GLY A 175 6.78 13.73 -4.41
C GLY A 175 5.77 13.91 -3.29
N LEU A 176 4.48 13.97 -3.61
CA LEU A 176 3.41 14.02 -2.61
C LEU A 176 3.46 12.79 -1.70
N ASN A 177 3.67 11.60 -2.27
CA ASN A 177 3.78 10.37 -1.49
C ASN A 177 5.01 10.39 -0.56
N ALA A 178 6.17 10.87 -1.05
CA ALA A 178 7.37 11.02 -0.23
C ALA A 178 7.15 11.97 0.95
N VAL A 179 6.55 13.15 0.70
CA VAL A 179 6.23 14.12 1.76
C VAL A 179 5.25 13.51 2.76
N ARG A 180 4.19 12.85 2.28
CA ARG A 180 3.20 12.17 3.12
C ARG A 180 3.86 11.14 4.05
N LEU A 181 4.70 10.26 3.50
CA LEU A 181 5.38 9.23 4.27
C LEU A 181 6.40 9.82 5.24
N PHE A 182 7.14 10.84 4.83
CA PHE A 182 8.10 11.52 5.69
C PHE A 182 7.42 12.13 6.92
N LEU A 183 6.33 12.88 6.69
CA LEU A 183 5.54 13.46 7.78
C LEU A 183 4.94 12.38 8.69
N ARG A 184 4.39 11.31 8.11
CA ARG A 184 3.84 10.18 8.86
C ARG A 184 4.90 9.52 9.75
N MET A 185 6.11 9.33 9.24
CA MET A 185 7.22 8.75 10.00
C MET A 185 7.69 9.66 11.14
N ILE A 186 7.77 10.98 10.91
CA ILE A 186 8.06 11.95 11.97
C ILE A 186 7.01 11.86 13.07
N ASP A 187 5.73 11.89 12.70
CA ASP A 187 4.61 11.80 13.64
C ASP A 187 4.67 10.49 14.44
N SER A 188 4.74 9.34 13.78
CA SER A 188 4.68 8.03 14.44
C SER A 188 5.91 7.71 15.30
N TYR A 189 7.12 8.16 14.94
CA TYR A 189 8.37 7.69 15.56
C TYR A 189 9.20 8.77 16.29
N LEU A 190 9.02 10.06 15.99
CA LEU A 190 9.80 11.12 16.64
C LEU A 190 8.98 11.94 17.64
N ILE A 191 7.75 12.32 17.29
CA ILE A 191 6.93 13.25 18.11
C ILE A 191 5.70 12.61 18.76
N GLY A 192 5.43 11.33 18.48
CA GLY A 192 4.25 10.60 18.90
C GLY A 192 3.02 10.91 18.02
N PRO A 193 2.03 10.00 17.94
CA PRO A 193 0.92 10.08 16.98
C PRO A 193 -0.06 11.21 17.33
N LYS A 194 0.25 12.43 16.91
CA LYS A 194 -0.56 13.63 17.17
C LYS A 194 -1.58 13.90 16.07
N PHE A 195 -1.33 13.38 14.87
CA PHE A 195 -2.11 13.68 13.68
C PHE A 195 -2.88 12.47 13.13
N ASP A 196 -3.06 11.40 13.90
CA ASP A 196 -3.74 10.18 13.44
C ASP A 196 -5.13 10.43 12.83
N ALA A 197 -5.97 11.25 13.47
CA ALA A 197 -7.30 11.60 12.95
C ALA A 197 -7.21 12.35 11.60
N LEU A 198 -6.22 13.24 11.47
CA LEU A 198 -5.97 13.97 10.23
C LEU A 198 -5.50 13.02 9.13
N TYR A 199 -4.58 12.11 9.43
CA TYR A 199 -4.12 11.11 8.47
C TYR A 199 -5.22 10.15 8.05
N GLY A 200 -6.10 9.72 8.96
CA GLY A 200 -7.26 8.89 8.63
C GLY A 200 -8.20 9.61 7.65
N THR A 201 -8.50 10.88 7.91
CA THR A 201 -9.37 11.70 7.05
C THR A 201 -8.74 11.97 5.68
N LEU A 202 -7.45 12.29 5.65
CA LEU A 202 -6.74 12.63 4.42
C LEU A 202 -6.26 11.41 3.63
N TYR A 203 -6.32 10.20 4.19
CA TYR A 203 -5.77 9.01 3.55
C TYR A 203 -6.35 8.79 2.15
N LEU A 204 -7.68 8.72 2.03
CA LEU A 204 -8.33 8.47 0.75
C LEU A 204 -8.13 9.63 -0.23
N PRO A 205 -8.35 10.91 0.14
CA PRO A 205 -7.98 12.04 -0.71
C PRO A 205 -6.54 11.96 -1.23
N LEU A 206 -5.57 11.62 -0.37
CA LEU A 206 -4.17 11.48 -0.75
C LEU A 206 -3.93 10.30 -1.69
N VAL A 207 -4.67 9.20 -1.58
CA VAL A 207 -4.63 8.09 -2.55
C VAL A 207 -5.10 8.56 -3.93
N TYR A 208 -6.25 9.22 -4.02
CA TYR A 208 -6.75 9.78 -5.28
C TYR A 208 -5.76 10.75 -5.88
N LEU A 209 -5.30 11.67 -5.03
CA LEU A 209 -4.29 12.65 -5.34
C LEU A 209 -3.05 11.94 -5.88
N SER A 210 -2.44 10.94 -5.24
CA SER A 210 -1.24 10.29 -5.79
C SER A 210 -1.48 9.44 -7.05
N PHE A 211 -2.53 8.61 -7.10
CA PHE A 211 -2.65 7.57 -8.11
C PHE A 211 -3.37 8.01 -9.39
N VAL A 212 -4.30 8.97 -9.33
CA VAL A 212 -4.99 9.48 -10.53
C VAL A 212 -4.04 10.24 -11.46
N PRO A 213 -3.21 11.18 -10.98
CA PRO A 213 -2.16 11.82 -11.77
C PRO A 213 -1.17 10.82 -12.36
N LEU A 214 -0.81 9.78 -11.61
CA LEU A 214 0.07 8.73 -12.10
C LEU A 214 -0.58 7.93 -13.23
N ALA A 215 -1.87 7.59 -13.12
CA ALA A 215 -2.64 6.96 -14.19
C ALA A 215 -2.71 7.85 -15.45
N ILE A 216 -3.01 9.14 -15.28
CA ILE A 216 -3.08 10.12 -16.36
C ILE A 216 -1.71 10.26 -17.04
N TRP A 217 -0.63 10.31 -16.26
CA TRP A 217 0.74 10.37 -16.77
C TRP A 217 1.07 9.15 -17.63
N LEU A 218 0.83 7.95 -17.12
CA LEU A 218 1.05 6.70 -17.85
C LEU A 218 0.23 6.66 -19.15
N TRP A 219 -0.99 7.17 -19.14
CA TRP A 219 -1.86 7.22 -20.32
C TRP A 219 -1.39 8.22 -21.39
N ARG A 220 -0.85 9.37 -20.96
CA ARG A 220 -0.44 10.49 -21.83
C ARG A 220 0.98 10.37 -22.38
N GLN A 221 1.76 9.40 -21.91
CA GLN A 221 3.12 9.14 -22.39
C GLN A 221 3.12 8.81 -23.89
N LYS A 222 3.74 9.67 -24.70
CA LYS A 222 3.97 9.42 -26.12
C LYS A 222 5.11 8.42 -26.28
N THR A 223 4.99 7.49 -27.23
CA THR A 223 6.14 6.66 -27.63
C THR A 223 7.16 7.57 -28.31
N PRO A 224 8.43 7.63 -27.87
CA PRO A 224 9.43 8.34 -28.65
C PRO A 224 9.56 7.66 -30.02
N PRO A 225 9.84 8.43 -31.09
CA PRO A 225 10.09 7.85 -32.40
C PRO A 225 11.24 6.84 -32.28
N SER A 226 11.06 5.66 -32.88
CA SER A 226 12.14 4.67 -33.01
C SER A 226 13.24 5.30 -33.85
N SER A 227 14.35 5.66 -33.21
CA SER A 227 15.63 5.94 -33.87
C SER A 227 16.28 4.64 -34.30
#